data_AF-A0AAJ4XIA0-F1
#
_entry.id   AF-A0AAJ4XIA0-F1
#
_cell.length_a   1.000
_cell.length_b   1.000
_cell.length_c   1.000
_cell.angle_alpha   90.00
_cell.angle_beta   90.00
_cell.angle_gamma   90.00
#
_symmetry.space_group_name_H-M   'P 1'
#
loop_
_entity.id
_entity.type
_entity.pdbx_description
1 polymer ?
#
loop_
_entity_poly.entity_id
_entity_poly.type
_entity_poly.pdbx_seq_one_letter_code
_entity_poly.pdbx_strand_id
1 'polypeptide(L)'
;MSSSAKKEAVLRQFRQLTNATPQDAHRILKAHGYRIEPATDAFFNDSQAQLNASASTSSLDKNREREVKERLNSLFDRFRDAANADQDSDDEDGPVASEDPDTISIGGALKMCEALDVSPEDVVFLPLSYYLKSPSIGTFTRKEYVAGWIMLDLSDTLEKQKTALEKLRDELVKNKPLRLERFAEEKNNSATASSANRGLYEKVYDYTYGFARREGQKSLALENALAFWDLILPASPTFQREGSEGTFTQMQLELWKKFLQEQTGGRAISKDTWTQFLDFTKEINSDFSNHDLDVIDDFVIWAKENLPSDGMDTS
;
A
#
# COMPACT_ATOMS: atom_id res chain seq x y z
N MET A 1 -45.96 19.50 8.64
CA MET A 1 -44.62 19.66 9.25
C MET A 1 -44.67 20.77 10.30
N SER A 2 -44.31 20.47 11.56
CA SER A 2 -44.27 21.43 12.67
C SER A 2 -43.28 22.57 12.39
N SER A 3 -43.54 23.78 12.91
CA SER A 3 -42.64 24.94 12.82
C SER A 3 -41.23 24.62 13.34
N SER A 4 -41.12 23.73 14.33
CA SER A 4 -39.83 23.27 14.88
C SER A 4 -39.02 22.45 13.87
N ALA A 5 -39.66 21.51 13.16
CA ALA A 5 -39.00 20.66 12.17
C ALA A 5 -38.47 21.46 10.97
N LYS A 6 -39.17 22.54 10.59
CA LYS A 6 -38.70 23.45 9.54
C LYS A 6 -37.45 24.24 9.96
N LYS A 7 -37.39 24.68 11.22
CA LYS A 7 -36.22 25.39 11.77
C LYS A 7 -35.00 24.48 11.87
N GLU A 8 -35.19 23.23 12.28
CA GLU A 8 -34.14 22.20 12.33
C GLU A 8 -33.52 21.96 10.94
N ALA A 9 -34.36 21.84 9.90
CA ALA A 9 -33.92 21.64 8.52
C ALA A 9 -33.12 22.83 7.98
N VAL A 10 -33.60 24.06 8.24
CA VAL A 10 -32.90 25.30 7.86
C VAL A 10 -31.54 25.40 8.56
N LEU A 11 -31.46 24.99 9.84
CA LEU A 11 -30.23 25.03 10.60
C LEU A 11 -29.20 24.03 10.09
N ARG A 12 -29.65 22.83 9.69
CA ARG A 12 -28.80 21.83 9.04
C ARG A 12 -28.28 22.33 7.69
N GLN A 13 -29.15 22.90 6.85
CA GLN A 13 -28.79 23.42 5.53
C GLN A 13 -27.80 24.58 5.63
N PHE A 14 -28.02 25.52 6.55
CA PHE A 14 -27.12 26.63 6.80
C PHE A 14 -25.72 26.18 7.22
N ARG A 15 -25.64 25.21 8.15
CA ARG A 15 -24.35 24.65 8.61
C ARG A 15 -23.63 23.89 7.51
N GLN A 16 -24.35 23.26 6.59
CA GLN A 16 -23.75 22.59 5.44
C GLN A 16 -23.09 23.57 4.46
N LEU A 17 -23.62 24.79 4.34
CA LEU A 17 -23.08 25.82 3.45
C LEU A 17 -21.92 26.60 4.07
N THR A 18 -21.91 26.77 5.39
CA THR A 18 -21.01 27.71 6.08
C THR A 18 -19.99 27.04 7.01
N ASN A 19 -20.16 25.75 7.32
CA ASN A 19 -19.45 25.05 8.40
C ASN A 19 -19.57 25.74 9.77
N ALA A 20 -20.57 26.61 9.97
CA ALA A 20 -20.78 27.31 11.23
C ALA A 20 -21.01 26.34 12.40
N THR A 21 -20.52 26.74 13.58
CA THR A 21 -20.75 26.01 14.83
C THR A 21 -22.26 25.95 15.12
N PRO A 22 -22.76 24.93 15.86
CA PRO A 22 -24.18 24.87 16.23
C PRO A 22 -24.68 26.15 16.93
N GLN A 23 -23.81 26.78 17.72
CA GLN A 23 -24.11 28.02 18.45
C GLN A 23 -24.15 29.22 17.52
N ASP A 24 -23.16 29.39 16.63
CA ASP A 24 -23.12 30.50 15.67
C ASP A 24 -24.24 30.38 14.64
N ALA A 25 -24.52 29.16 14.16
CA ALA A 25 -25.65 28.90 13.27
C ALA A 25 -26.99 29.29 13.90
N HIS A 26 -27.22 28.93 15.17
CA HIS A 26 -28.43 29.33 15.88
C HIS A 26 -28.50 30.85 16.07
N ARG A 27 -27.40 31.48 16.46
CA ARG A 27 -27.32 32.94 16.70
C ARG A 27 -27.62 33.73 15.42
N ILE A 28 -26.94 33.39 14.33
CA ILE A 28 -27.02 34.10 13.05
C ILE A 28 -28.38 33.86 12.40
N LEU A 29 -28.86 32.61 12.32
CA LEU A 29 -30.19 32.34 11.76
C LEU A 29 -31.31 33.00 12.57
N LYS A 30 -31.20 33.03 13.90
CA LYS A 30 -32.20 33.71 14.74
C LYS A 30 -32.24 35.21 14.49
N ALA A 31 -31.08 35.87 14.30
CA ALA A 31 -31.00 37.30 13.99
C ALA A 31 -31.61 37.64 12.61
N HIS A 32 -31.55 36.71 11.66
CA HIS A 32 -32.05 36.90 10.29
C HIS A 32 -33.39 36.19 10.00
N GLY A 33 -34.17 35.88 11.04
CA GLY A 33 -35.51 35.32 10.89
C GLY A 33 -35.56 33.94 10.20
N TYR A 34 -34.51 33.13 10.37
CA TYR A 34 -34.33 31.80 9.76
C TYR A 34 -34.35 31.82 8.23
N ARG A 35 -33.90 32.92 7.60
CA ARG A 35 -33.68 33.00 6.15
C ARG A 35 -32.22 32.68 5.85
N ILE A 36 -31.98 31.75 4.92
CA ILE A 36 -30.64 31.21 4.64
C ILE A 36 -29.76 32.25 3.95
N GLU A 37 -30.19 32.86 2.85
CA GLU A 37 -29.35 33.78 2.06
C GLU A 37 -28.83 34.96 2.91
N PRO A 38 -29.68 35.72 3.65
CA PRO A 38 -29.19 36.85 4.44
C PRO A 38 -28.32 36.41 5.63
N ALA A 39 -28.58 35.22 6.18
CA ALA A 39 -27.76 34.65 7.25
C ALA A 39 -26.38 34.21 6.73
N THR A 40 -26.29 33.74 5.48
CA THR A 40 -25.03 33.30 4.87
C THR A 40 -24.15 34.50 4.61
N ASP A 41 -24.72 35.58 4.05
CA ASP A 41 -24.00 36.84 3.88
C ASP A 41 -23.53 37.41 5.23
N ALA A 42 -24.37 37.33 6.27
CA ALA A 42 -24.00 37.76 7.61
C ALA A 42 -22.86 36.92 8.22
N PHE A 43 -22.83 35.60 7.98
CA PHE A 43 -21.73 34.73 8.40
C PHE A 43 -20.41 35.10 7.73
N PHE A 44 -20.41 35.35 6.42
CA PHE A 44 -19.20 35.75 5.70
C PHE A 44 -18.70 37.17 6.05
N ASN A 45 -19.50 37.95 6.76
CA ASN A 45 -19.10 39.24 7.34
C ASN A 45 -18.75 39.15 8.85
N ASP A 46 -18.95 38.00 9.50
CA ASP A 46 -18.64 37.77 10.93
C ASP A 46 -17.30 37.01 11.06
N SER A 47 -16.22 37.76 11.27
CA SER A 47 -14.86 37.22 11.39
C SER A 47 -14.72 36.20 12.53
N GLN A 48 -15.43 36.39 13.65
CA GLN A 48 -15.37 35.48 14.78
C GLN A 48 -16.10 34.16 14.49
N ALA A 49 -17.25 34.21 13.81
CA ALA A 49 -17.97 33.02 13.39
C ALA A 49 -17.16 32.17 12.39
N GLN A 50 -16.39 32.82 11.51
CA GLN A 50 -15.48 32.15 10.59
C GLN A 50 -14.31 31.47 11.31
N LEU A 51 -13.68 32.17 12.26
CA LEU A 51 -12.62 31.60 13.10
C LEU A 51 -13.13 30.39 13.89
N ASN A 52 -14.32 30.48 14.48
CA ASN A 52 -14.95 29.37 15.19
C ASN A 52 -15.30 28.19 14.27
N ALA A 53 -15.74 28.46 13.03
CA ALA A 53 -16.02 27.43 12.03
C ALA A 53 -14.73 26.67 11.65
N SER A 54 -13.64 27.38 11.36
CA SER A 54 -12.33 26.79 11.07
C SER A 54 -11.73 26.03 12.26
N ALA A 55 -11.91 26.52 13.49
CA ALA A 55 -11.50 25.81 14.69
C ALA A 55 -12.33 24.53 14.89
N SER A 56 -13.64 24.58 14.63
CA SER A 56 -14.54 23.45 14.78
C SER A 56 -14.24 22.33 13.78
N THR A 57 -13.97 22.64 12.51
CA THR A 57 -13.55 21.63 11.52
C THR A 57 -12.25 20.95 11.95
N SER A 58 -11.24 21.72 12.39
CA SER A 58 -9.97 21.16 12.88
C SER A 58 -10.14 20.25 14.11
N SER A 59 -11.11 20.56 14.98
CA SER A 59 -11.41 19.74 16.16
C SER A 59 -12.14 18.45 15.82
N LEU A 60 -13.05 18.50 14.83
CA LEU A 60 -13.77 17.33 14.32
C LEU A 60 -12.80 16.36 13.64
N ASP A 61 -11.83 16.89 12.89
CA ASP A 61 -10.80 16.07 12.24
C ASP A 61 -9.89 15.39 13.28
N LYS A 62 -9.48 16.10 14.35
CA LYS A 62 -8.70 15.50 15.45
C LYS A 62 -9.46 14.43 16.21
N ASN A 63 -10.75 14.66 16.49
CA ASN A 63 -11.59 13.66 17.16
C ASN A 63 -11.79 12.42 16.28
N ARG A 64 -12.05 12.61 14.98
CA ARG A 64 -12.14 11.52 14.02
C ARG A 64 -10.84 10.73 13.92
N GLU A 65 -9.70 11.41 13.83
CA GLU A 65 -8.39 10.76 13.78
C GLU A 65 -8.11 9.97 15.07
N ARG A 66 -8.51 10.51 16.23
CA ARG A 66 -8.40 9.81 17.51
C ARG A 66 -9.25 8.54 17.54
N GLU A 67 -10.52 8.61 17.13
CA GLU A 67 -11.40 7.44 17.06
C GLU A 67 -10.87 6.37 16.11
N VAL A 68 -10.34 6.78 14.95
CA VAL A 68 -9.68 5.90 13.97
C VAL A 68 -8.49 5.19 14.62
N LYS A 69 -7.63 5.92 15.34
CA LYS A 69 -6.49 5.34 16.07
C LYS A 69 -6.94 4.34 17.13
N GLU A 70 -7.98 4.65 17.90
CA GLU A 70 -8.50 3.76 18.94
C GLU A 70 -9.04 2.44 18.34
N ARG A 71 -9.78 2.50 17.22
CA ARG A 71 -10.25 1.31 16.51
C ARG A 71 -9.11 0.49 15.90
N LEU A 72 -8.12 1.15 15.30
CA LEU A 72 -6.93 0.48 14.75
C LEU A 72 -6.11 -0.22 15.83
N ASN A 73 -5.94 0.40 17.00
CA ASN A 73 -5.29 -0.26 18.14
C ASN A 73 -6.07 -1.49 18.61
N SER A 74 -7.41 -1.41 18.63
CA SER A 74 -8.26 -2.56 18.99
C SER A 74 -8.14 -3.71 17.99
N LEU A 75 -8.05 -3.42 16.68
CA LEU A 75 -7.78 -4.42 15.65
C LEU A 75 -6.38 -5.02 15.81
N PHE A 76 -5.38 -4.20 16.10
CA PHE A 76 -4.01 -4.66 16.35
C PHE A 76 -3.97 -5.66 17.51
N ASP A 77 -4.56 -5.29 18.65
CA ASP A 77 -4.62 -6.15 19.84
C ASP A 77 -5.32 -7.47 19.54
N ARG A 78 -6.43 -7.44 18.80
CA ARG A 78 -7.14 -8.64 18.36
C ARG A 78 -6.23 -9.60 17.59
N PHE A 79 -5.44 -9.11 16.63
CA PHE A 79 -4.58 -9.97 15.81
C PHE A 79 -3.35 -10.46 16.57
N ARG A 80 -2.77 -9.62 17.43
CA ARG A 80 -1.71 -10.06 18.35
C ARG A 80 -2.20 -11.18 19.26
N ASP A 81 -3.34 -11.00 19.90
CA ASP A 81 -3.87 -11.94 20.89
C ASP A 81 -4.37 -13.23 20.24
N ALA A 82 -4.91 -13.17 19.02
CA ALA A 82 -5.30 -14.36 18.26
C ALA A 82 -4.11 -15.27 17.92
N ALA A 83 -2.89 -14.73 17.82
CA ALA A 83 -1.67 -15.52 17.66
C ALA A 83 -1.33 -16.32 18.93
N ASN A 84 -1.58 -15.73 20.10
CA ASN A 84 -1.33 -16.35 21.40
C ASN A 84 -2.33 -17.46 21.72
N ALA A 85 -3.58 -17.35 21.23
CA ALA A 85 -4.64 -18.32 21.53
C ALA A 85 -4.41 -19.70 20.89
N ASP A 86 -3.71 -19.75 19.75
CA ASP A 86 -3.37 -21.00 19.06
C ASP A 86 -2.14 -21.71 19.69
N GLN A 87 -1.48 -21.10 20.68
CA GLN A 87 -0.34 -21.70 21.41
C GLN A 87 -0.76 -22.59 22.59
N ASP A 88 -2.02 -22.55 23.02
CA ASP A 88 -2.53 -23.33 24.16
C ASP A 88 -2.87 -24.80 23.79
N SER A 89 -2.67 -25.22 22.53
CA SER A 89 -2.65 -26.64 22.14
C SER A 89 -1.25 -27.22 22.33
N ASP A 90 -1.15 -28.47 22.82
CA ASP A 90 0.08 -29.23 23.16
C ASP A 90 1.13 -29.39 22.02
N ASP A 91 1.08 -28.60 20.95
CA ASP A 91 1.99 -28.61 19.81
C ASP A 91 3.20 -27.70 20.07
N GLU A 92 4.29 -28.32 20.52
CA GLU A 92 5.59 -27.70 20.87
C GLU A 92 6.30 -26.98 19.68
N ASP A 93 5.76 -27.08 18.46
CA ASP A 93 6.30 -26.56 17.19
C ASP A 93 5.43 -25.45 16.53
N GLY A 94 4.41 -24.94 17.21
CA GLY A 94 3.53 -23.87 16.70
C GLY A 94 4.23 -22.52 16.47
N PRO A 95 3.69 -21.63 15.61
CA PRO A 95 4.29 -20.32 15.33
C PRO A 95 4.41 -19.48 16.61
N VAL A 96 5.66 -19.15 16.99
CA VAL A 96 5.98 -18.45 18.23
C VAL A 96 5.36 -17.05 18.23
N ALA A 97 4.48 -16.79 19.20
CA ALA A 97 3.99 -15.44 19.44
C ALA A 97 5.10 -14.51 19.94
N SER A 98 5.03 -13.22 19.60
CA SER A 98 6.03 -12.26 20.04
C SER A 98 5.82 -11.91 21.52
N GLU A 99 6.89 -11.94 22.32
CA GLU A 99 6.87 -11.46 23.71
C GLU A 99 6.62 -9.95 23.82
N ASP A 100 6.82 -9.21 22.73
CA ASP A 100 6.58 -7.77 22.64
C ASP A 100 5.08 -7.45 22.43
N PRO A 101 4.42 -6.75 23.38
CA PRO A 101 3.00 -6.39 23.28
C PRO A 101 2.68 -5.40 22.15
N ASP A 102 3.69 -4.77 21.55
CA ASP A 102 3.57 -3.83 20.44
C ASP A 102 3.94 -4.45 19.08
N THR A 103 4.01 -5.78 19.01
CA THR A 103 4.30 -6.52 17.79
C THR A 103 3.21 -7.56 17.48
N ILE A 104 2.75 -7.59 16.23
CA ILE A 104 2.02 -8.72 15.65
C ILE A 104 3.06 -9.66 15.05
N SER A 105 3.09 -10.92 15.50
CA SER A 105 3.93 -11.98 14.96
C SER A 105 3.33 -12.60 13.69
N ILE A 106 4.06 -13.53 13.07
CA ILE A 106 3.63 -14.24 11.85
C ILE A 106 2.27 -14.92 12.07
N GLY A 107 2.03 -15.55 13.22
CA GLY A 107 0.74 -16.15 13.54
C GLY A 107 -0.41 -15.13 13.51
N GLY A 108 -0.19 -13.95 14.09
CA GLY A 108 -1.18 -12.88 14.08
C GLY A 108 -1.38 -12.26 12.71
N ALA A 109 -0.31 -12.17 11.90
CA ALA A 109 -0.40 -11.74 10.51
C ALA A 109 -1.23 -12.73 9.68
N LEU A 110 -1.10 -14.04 9.90
CA LEU A 110 -1.94 -15.06 9.24
C LEU A 110 -3.41 -14.91 9.63
N LYS A 111 -3.72 -14.67 10.91
CA LYS A 111 -5.10 -14.35 11.35
C LYS A 111 -5.64 -13.07 10.71
N MET A 112 -4.76 -12.09 10.48
CA MET A 112 -5.11 -10.89 9.73
C MET A 112 -5.43 -11.21 8.26
N CYS A 113 -4.63 -12.06 7.59
CA CYS A 113 -4.91 -12.55 6.24
C CYS A 113 -6.28 -13.24 6.15
N GLU A 114 -6.58 -14.14 7.08
CA GLU A 114 -7.88 -14.83 7.19
C GLU A 114 -9.04 -13.85 7.35
N ALA A 115 -8.94 -12.88 8.27
CA ALA A 115 -9.98 -11.89 8.50
C ALA A 115 -10.19 -10.95 7.29
N LEU A 116 -9.11 -10.67 6.55
CA LEU A 116 -9.14 -9.87 5.33
C LEU A 116 -9.58 -10.66 4.10
N ASP A 117 -9.72 -11.98 4.19
CA ASP A 117 -10.05 -12.86 3.07
C ASP A 117 -9.03 -12.72 1.93
N VAL A 118 -7.74 -12.71 2.29
CA VAL A 118 -6.62 -12.58 1.36
C VAL A 118 -5.60 -13.68 1.65
N SER A 119 -5.09 -14.32 0.60
CA SER A 119 -4.00 -15.30 0.73
C SER A 119 -2.75 -14.65 1.33
N PRO A 120 -2.02 -15.32 2.25
CA PRO A 120 -0.73 -14.82 2.74
C PRO A 120 0.32 -14.68 1.63
N GLU A 121 0.14 -15.37 0.51
CA GLU A 121 0.99 -15.29 -0.68
C GLU A 121 0.45 -14.31 -1.73
N ASP A 122 -0.57 -13.51 -1.42
CA ASP A 122 -1.07 -12.47 -2.34
C ASP A 122 -0.06 -11.31 -2.41
N VAL A 123 0.26 -10.90 -3.64
CA VAL A 123 1.20 -9.81 -3.92
C VAL A 123 0.84 -8.50 -3.23
N VAL A 124 -0.44 -8.25 -2.88
CA VAL A 124 -0.89 -7.05 -2.17
C VAL A 124 -0.25 -6.89 -0.79
N PHE A 125 0.26 -7.97 -0.20
CA PHE A 125 0.96 -7.87 1.09
C PHE A 125 2.31 -7.18 0.97
N LEU A 126 2.93 -7.13 -0.21
CA LEU A 126 4.16 -6.37 -0.43
C LEU A 126 3.95 -4.85 -0.33
N PRO A 127 3.04 -4.21 -1.09
CA PRO A 127 2.75 -2.79 -0.91
C PRO A 127 2.12 -2.50 0.46
N LEU A 128 1.32 -3.42 1.04
CA LEU A 128 0.83 -3.24 2.40
C LEU A 128 1.99 -3.16 3.40
N SER A 129 2.91 -4.13 3.35
CA SER A 129 4.10 -4.19 4.21
C SER A 129 4.98 -2.95 4.03
N TYR A 130 5.12 -2.45 2.80
CA TYR A 130 5.80 -1.19 2.51
C TYR A 130 5.16 0.00 3.24
N TYR A 131 3.84 0.18 3.13
CA TYR A 131 3.14 1.30 3.78
C TYR A 131 3.11 1.18 5.31
N LEU A 132 3.02 -0.04 5.83
CA LEU A 132 3.06 -0.34 7.26
C LEU A 132 4.50 -0.44 7.80
N LYS A 133 5.52 -0.21 6.96
CA LYS A 133 6.95 -0.32 7.28
C LYS A 133 7.28 -1.56 8.10
N SER A 134 6.77 -2.70 7.64
CA SER A 134 6.98 -3.99 8.26
C SER A 134 8.49 -4.31 8.34
N PRO A 135 9.03 -4.68 9.52
CA PRO A 135 10.45 -4.97 9.66
C PRO A 135 10.87 -6.27 8.95
N SER A 136 9.97 -7.25 8.86
CA SER A 136 10.20 -8.57 8.30
C SER A 136 8.88 -9.23 7.93
N ILE A 137 8.94 -10.29 7.11
CA ILE A 137 7.75 -11.02 6.68
C ILE A 137 6.85 -11.43 7.86
N GLY A 138 5.55 -11.17 7.73
CA GLY A 138 4.55 -11.49 8.74
C GLY A 138 4.70 -10.75 10.08
N THR A 139 5.51 -9.69 10.17
CA THR A 139 5.72 -8.95 11.42
C THR A 139 5.25 -7.51 11.28
N PHE A 140 4.47 -6.99 12.24
CA PHE A 140 4.00 -5.60 12.21
C PHE A 140 4.11 -4.94 13.58
N THR A 141 4.69 -3.74 13.64
CA THR A 141 4.75 -2.94 14.87
C THR A 141 3.51 -2.07 15.00
N ARG A 142 2.99 -1.88 16.23
CA ARG A 142 1.76 -1.11 16.49
C ARG A 142 1.80 0.29 15.89
N LYS A 143 2.93 0.98 16.11
CA LYS A 143 3.12 2.35 15.64
C LYS A 143 2.93 2.46 14.12
N GLU A 144 3.62 1.60 13.37
CA GLU A 144 3.60 1.69 11.91
C GLU A 144 2.36 1.02 11.31
N TYR A 145 1.76 0.03 11.98
CA TYR A 145 0.42 -0.51 11.64
C TYR A 145 -0.65 0.58 11.64
N VAL A 146 -0.75 1.33 12.75
CA VAL A 146 -1.75 2.40 12.89
C VAL A 146 -1.47 3.53 11.89
N ALA A 147 -0.21 3.96 11.75
CA ALA A 147 0.16 5.01 10.81
C ALA A 147 -0.10 4.61 9.35
N GLY A 148 0.22 3.36 8.99
CA GLY A 148 0.00 2.80 7.67
C GLY A 148 -1.47 2.78 7.29
N TRP A 149 -2.35 2.22 8.12
CA TRP A 149 -3.79 2.18 7.83
C TRP A 149 -4.46 3.56 7.80
N ILE A 150 -3.93 4.53 8.53
CA ILE A 150 -4.34 5.93 8.40
C ILE A 150 -4.00 6.47 7.02
N MET A 151 -2.78 6.19 6.52
CA MET A 151 -2.33 6.59 5.18
C MET A 151 -3.08 5.86 4.06
N LEU A 152 -3.55 4.63 4.32
CA LEU A 152 -4.37 3.84 3.43
C LEU A 152 -5.86 4.17 3.62
N ASP A 153 -6.25 5.43 3.37
CA ASP A 153 -7.64 5.92 3.38
C ASP A 153 -8.36 5.86 4.75
N LEU A 154 -7.65 5.99 5.88
CA LEU A 154 -8.23 5.89 7.23
C LEU A 154 -9.00 4.57 7.44
N SER A 155 -8.40 3.46 7.01
CA SER A 155 -9.03 2.14 6.99
C SER A 155 -9.00 1.47 8.37
N ASP A 156 -9.93 1.90 9.24
CA ASP A 156 -10.06 1.49 10.64
C ASP A 156 -11.03 0.32 10.90
N THR A 157 -11.59 -0.28 9.86
CA THR A 157 -12.44 -1.49 9.95
C THR A 157 -12.01 -2.51 8.89
N LEU A 158 -12.35 -3.79 9.10
CA LEU A 158 -11.99 -4.86 8.16
C LEU A 158 -12.55 -4.60 6.75
N GLU A 159 -13.77 -4.10 6.64
CA GLU A 159 -14.40 -3.78 5.36
C GLU A 159 -13.63 -2.69 4.62
N LYS A 160 -13.23 -1.63 5.34
CA LYS A 160 -12.40 -0.56 4.75
C LYS A 160 -11.03 -1.07 4.36
N GLN A 161 -10.41 -1.92 5.20
CA GLN A 161 -9.12 -2.52 4.91
C GLN A 161 -9.20 -3.39 3.64
N LYS A 162 -10.23 -4.23 3.48
CA LYS A 162 -10.48 -5.00 2.24
C LYS A 162 -10.57 -4.10 1.01
N THR A 163 -11.41 -3.05 1.06
CA THR A 163 -11.52 -2.08 -0.04
C THR A 163 -10.19 -1.37 -0.31
N ALA A 164 -9.42 -1.02 0.72
CA ALA A 164 -8.11 -0.40 0.56
C ALA A 164 -7.10 -1.34 -0.11
N LEU A 165 -7.14 -2.65 0.18
CA LEU A 165 -6.31 -3.65 -0.48
C LEU A 165 -6.67 -3.82 -1.96
N GLU A 166 -7.96 -3.82 -2.33
CA GLU A 166 -8.38 -3.83 -3.73
C GLU A 166 -7.81 -2.62 -4.51
N LYS A 167 -7.94 -1.42 -3.94
CA LYS A 167 -7.34 -0.21 -4.52
C LYS A 167 -5.82 -0.32 -4.59
N LEU A 168 -5.19 -0.88 -3.57
CA LEU A 168 -3.73 -1.00 -3.49
C LEU A 168 -3.18 -1.93 -4.58
N ARG A 169 -3.91 -3.00 -4.92
CA ARG A 169 -3.57 -3.86 -6.07
C ARG A 169 -3.61 -3.08 -7.39
N ASP A 170 -4.66 -2.30 -7.61
CA ASP A 170 -4.79 -1.45 -8.80
C ASP A 170 -3.67 -0.39 -8.88
N GLU A 171 -3.33 0.22 -7.75
CA GLU A 171 -2.24 1.19 -7.64
C GLU A 171 -0.87 0.57 -7.93
N LEU A 172 -0.62 -0.65 -7.44
CA LEU A 172 0.61 -1.41 -7.69
C LEU A 172 0.73 -1.73 -9.19
N VAL A 173 -0.30 -2.35 -9.76
CA VAL A 173 -0.33 -2.78 -11.16
C VAL A 173 -0.16 -1.62 -12.15
N LYS A 174 -0.74 -0.46 -11.83
CA LYS A 174 -0.63 0.77 -12.65
C LYS A 174 0.59 1.62 -12.30
N ASN A 175 1.43 1.16 -11.38
CA ASN A 175 2.59 1.90 -10.89
C ASN A 175 2.28 3.36 -10.53
N LYS A 176 1.15 3.59 -9.83
CA LYS A 176 0.70 4.96 -9.50
C LYS A 176 1.67 5.65 -8.53
N PRO A 177 1.73 6.99 -8.50
CA PRO A 177 2.52 7.72 -7.50
C PRO A 177 2.17 7.32 -6.06
N LEU A 178 3.15 7.45 -5.15
CA LEU A 178 2.95 7.09 -3.74
C LEU A 178 1.83 7.95 -3.13
N ARG A 179 1.05 7.37 -2.21
CA ARG A 179 0.01 8.13 -1.49
C ARG A 179 0.59 9.32 -0.72
N LEU A 180 1.78 9.17 -0.14
CA LEU A 180 2.47 10.26 0.57
C LEU A 180 2.84 11.43 -0.35
N GLU A 181 3.23 11.15 -1.59
CA GLU A 181 3.56 12.18 -2.59
C GLU A 181 2.30 12.91 -3.05
N ARG A 182 1.18 12.19 -3.26
CA ARG A 182 -0.12 12.81 -3.56
C ARG A 182 -0.56 13.80 -2.47
N PHE A 183 -0.40 13.46 -1.20
CA PHE A 183 -0.70 14.37 -0.08
C PHE A 183 0.24 15.59 -0.03
N ALA A 184 1.48 15.47 -0.51
CA ALA A 184 2.45 16.56 -0.56
C ALA A 184 2.22 17.51 -1.77
N GLU A 185 1.82 16.95 -2.91
CA GLU A 185 1.42 17.67 -4.13
C GLU A 185 0.14 18.49 -3.89
N GLU A 186 -0.86 17.92 -3.21
CA GLU A 186 -2.09 18.62 -2.80
C GLU A 186 -1.84 19.82 -1.86
N LYS A 187 -0.69 19.86 -1.18
CA LYS A 187 -0.27 20.95 -0.28
C LYS A 187 0.65 21.99 -0.94
N ASN A 188 0.74 22.03 -2.28
CA ASN A 188 1.48 23.04 -3.06
C ASN A 188 3.00 23.13 -2.80
N ASN A 189 3.64 22.07 -2.31
CA ASN A 189 5.11 22.01 -2.23
C ASN A 189 5.69 21.24 -3.43
N SER A 190 5.49 21.80 -4.64
CA SER A 190 5.90 21.20 -5.92
C SER A 190 7.42 21.14 -6.15
N ALA A 191 8.24 21.74 -5.29
CA ALA A 191 9.69 21.84 -5.49
C ALA A 191 10.49 20.54 -5.20
N THR A 192 9.87 19.50 -4.64
CA THR A 192 10.53 18.20 -4.38
C THR A 192 10.07 17.06 -5.31
N ALA A 193 9.18 17.34 -6.26
CA ALA A 193 8.56 16.31 -7.13
C ALA A 193 9.39 15.95 -8.39
N SER A 194 10.55 16.58 -8.61
CA SER A 194 11.23 16.59 -9.92
C SER A 194 12.60 15.89 -9.97
N SER A 195 12.88 14.92 -9.11
CA SER A 195 14.00 13.99 -9.38
C SER A 195 13.56 12.52 -9.22
N ALA A 196 13.32 11.87 -10.36
CA ALA A 196 13.07 10.44 -10.54
C ALA A 196 11.81 9.90 -9.81
N ASN A 197 10.61 10.31 -10.25
CA ASN A 197 9.34 9.88 -9.65
C ASN A 197 9.03 8.41 -9.99
N ARG A 198 9.70 7.49 -9.28
CA ARG A 198 9.45 6.05 -9.31
C ARG A 198 8.10 5.77 -8.66
N GLY A 199 7.16 5.19 -9.41
CA GLY A 199 5.83 4.86 -8.90
C GLY A 199 5.84 3.73 -7.86
N LEU A 200 4.65 3.41 -7.34
CA LEU A 200 4.45 2.45 -6.24
C LEU A 200 5.08 1.08 -6.55
N TYR A 201 4.93 0.56 -7.78
CA TYR A 201 5.49 -0.73 -8.15
C TYR A 201 6.99 -0.77 -7.94
N GLU A 202 7.69 0.23 -8.46
CA GLU A 202 9.13 0.29 -8.41
C GLU A 202 9.65 0.47 -6.99
N LYS A 203 8.97 1.29 -6.18
CA LYS A 203 9.30 1.46 -4.75
C LYS A 203 9.11 0.16 -3.97
N VAL A 204 8.03 -0.57 -4.25
CA VAL A 204 7.75 -1.86 -3.61
C VAL A 204 8.72 -2.94 -4.08
N TYR A 205 9.14 -2.91 -5.35
CA TYR A 205 10.18 -3.79 -5.87
C TYR A 205 11.52 -3.57 -5.18
N ASP A 206 11.96 -2.33 -5.04
CA ASP A 206 13.20 -2.00 -4.31
C ASP A 206 13.11 -2.40 -2.84
N TYR A 207 11.95 -2.14 -2.20
CA TYR A 207 11.68 -2.50 -0.81
C TYR A 207 11.74 -4.00 -0.59
N THR A 208 11.17 -4.78 -1.51
CA THR A 208 11.09 -6.25 -1.42
C THR A 208 12.46 -6.89 -1.24
N TYR A 209 13.53 -6.36 -1.84
CA TYR A 209 14.89 -6.85 -1.61
C TYR A 209 15.29 -6.81 -0.13
N GLY A 210 15.07 -5.67 0.52
CA GLY A 210 15.39 -5.49 1.94
C GLY A 210 14.50 -6.35 2.83
N PHE A 211 13.22 -6.44 2.48
CA PHE A 211 12.19 -7.19 3.20
C PHE A 211 12.40 -8.71 3.14
N ALA A 212 12.85 -9.23 2.00
CA ALA A 212 13.10 -10.65 1.75
C ALA A 212 14.42 -11.16 2.37
N ARG A 213 15.30 -10.24 2.73
CA ARG A 213 16.66 -10.52 3.23
C ARG A 213 16.62 -10.67 4.75
N ARG A 214 17.23 -11.75 5.26
CA ARG A 214 17.40 -11.94 6.70
C ARG A 214 18.23 -10.81 7.31
N GLU A 215 17.90 -10.42 8.53
CA GLU A 215 18.62 -9.39 9.25
C GLU A 215 20.13 -9.72 9.36
N GLY A 216 20.98 -8.73 9.15
CA GLY A 216 22.44 -8.87 9.18
C GLY A 216 23.12 -9.43 7.91
N GLN A 217 22.38 -10.04 6.98
CA GLN A 217 22.96 -10.54 5.71
C GLN A 217 23.20 -9.40 4.72
N LYS A 218 24.23 -9.46 3.87
CA LYS A 218 24.49 -8.42 2.84
C LYS A 218 23.83 -8.72 1.49
N SER A 219 23.46 -9.97 1.25
CA SER A 219 22.86 -10.47 0.01
C SER A 219 21.58 -11.25 0.31
N LEU A 220 20.71 -11.35 -0.70
CA LEU A 220 19.45 -12.11 -0.63
C LEU A 220 19.70 -13.55 -1.06
N ALA A 221 19.25 -14.53 -0.26
CA ALA A 221 19.38 -15.94 -0.64
C ALA A 221 18.65 -16.21 -1.97
N LEU A 222 19.23 -17.05 -2.84
CA LEU A 222 18.68 -17.27 -4.18
C LEU A 222 17.23 -17.75 -4.13
N GLU A 223 16.91 -18.74 -3.30
CA GLU A 223 15.56 -19.29 -3.16
C GLU A 223 14.52 -18.20 -2.81
N ASN A 224 14.87 -17.30 -1.88
CA ASN A 224 14.01 -16.16 -1.55
C ASN A 224 13.87 -15.22 -2.74
N ALA A 225 14.96 -14.89 -3.44
CA ALA A 225 14.91 -14.02 -4.61
C ALA A 225 13.98 -14.58 -5.69
N LEU A 226 14.09 -15.87 -5.99
CA LEU A 226 13.23 -16.56 -6.96
C LEU A 226 11.76 -16.49 -6.53
N ALA A 227 11.45 -16.82 -5.27
CA ALA A 227 10.09 -16.78 -4.75
C ALA A 227 9.47 -15.37 -4.79
N PHE A 228 10.23 -14.34 -4.41
CA PHE A 228 9.73 -12.96 -4.47
C PHE A 228 9.62 -12.43 -5.90
N TRP A 229 10.47 -12.87 -6.84
CA TRP A 229 10.31 -12.55 -8.26
C TRP A 229 9.05 -13.19 -8.85
N ASP A 230 8.77 -14.47 -8.54
CA ASP A 230 7.52 -15.14 -8.91
C ASP A 230 6.29 -14.41 -8.37
N LEU A 231 6.41 -13.77 -7.20
CA LEU A 231 5.33 -13.01 -6.58
C LEU A 231 5.15 -11.60 -7.19
N ILE A 232 6.23 -10.82 -7.33
CA ILE A 232 6.14 -9.39 -7.66
C ILE A 232 6.18 -9.08 -9.16
N LEU A 233 6.88 -9.87 -9.97
CA LEU A 233 7.02 -9.58 -11.40
C LEU A 233 5.71 -9.70 -12.17
N PRO A 234 4.82 -10.68 -11.90
CA PRO A 234 3.51 -10.73 -12.54
C PRO A 234 2.64 -9.50 -12.31
N ALA A 235 2.90 -8.74 -11.24
CA ALA A 235 2.23 -7.47 -10.94
C ALA A 235 2.87 -6.26 -11.65
N SER A 236 4.02 -6.40 -12.30
CA SER A 236 4.68 -5.32 -13.03
C SER A 236 3.79 -4.76 -14.14
N PRO A 237 3.84 -3.45 -14.44
CA PRO A 237 3.28 -2.91 -15.67
C PRO A 237 3.93 -3.47 -16.94
N THR A 238 5.21 -3.90 -16.85
CA THR A 238 5.99 -4.40 -18.00
C THR A 238 5.87 -5.89 -18.21
N PHE A 239 5.18 -6.61 -17.31
CA PHE A 239 4.95 -8.04 -17.43
C PHE A 239 3.76 -8.31 -18.35
N GLN A 240 3.95 -9.21 -19.31
CA GLN A 240 2.94 -9.60 -20.28
C GLN A 240 1.85 -10.43 -19.60
N ARG A 241 0.65 -9.85 -19.52
CA ARG A 241 -0.59 -10.49 -19.07
C ARG A 241 -1.77 -10.00 -19.92
N GLU A 242 -2.91 -10.68 -19.77
CA GLU A 242 -4.14 -10.25 -20.43
C GLU A 242 -4.48 -8.80 -20.05
N GLY A 243 -4.57 -7.92 -21.06
CA GLY A 243 -4.88 -6.50 -20.86
C GLY A 243 -3.72 -5.61 -20.38
N SER A 244 -2.48 -6.09 -20.32
CA SER A 244 -1.29 -5.24 -20.09
C SER A 244 -0.58 -4.83 -21.37
N GLU A 245 0.17 -3.73 -21.33
CA GLU A 245 1.10 -3.30 -22.40
C GLU A 245 2.51 -3.91 -22.24
N GLY A 246 2.71 -4.78 -21.24
CA GLY A 246 4.00 -5.37 -20.93
C GLY A 246 4.53 -6.35 -21.99
N THR A 247 5.84 -6.34 -22.19
CA THR A 247 6.56 -7.19 -23.14
C THR A 247 7.33 -8.32 -22.47
N PHE A 248 7.66 -8.20 -21.18
CA PHE A 248 8.42 -9.20 -20.45
C PHE A 248 7.54 -10.40 -20.10
N THR A 249 7.96 -11.60 -20.52
CA THR A 249 7.09 -12.78 -20.49
C THR A 249 7.39 -13.73 -19.34
N GLN A 250 6.43 -14.61 -18.99
CA GLN A 250 6.68 -15.71 -18.05
C GLN A 250 7.83 -16.61 -18.52
N MET A 251 7.98 -16.84 -19.82
CA MET A 251 9.09 -17.64 -20.37
C MET A 251 10.44 -17.02 -20.03
N GLN A 252 10.58 -15.70 -20.18
CA GLN A 252 11.82 -14.99 -19.86
C GLN A 252 12.13 -15.02 -18.36
N LEU A 253 11.09 -14.96 -17.50
CA LEU A 253 11.25 -15.17 -16.07
C LEU A 253 11.77 -16.58 -15.75
N GLU A 254 11.18 -17.62 -16.34
CA GLU A 254 11.64 -19.01 -16.14
C GLU A 254 13.07 -19.23 -16.64
N LEU A 255 13.44 -18.63 -17.79
CA LEU A 255 14.82 -18.65 -18.27
C LEU A 255 15.78 -17.97 -17.28
N TRP A 256 15.42 -16.82 -16.72
CA TRP A 256 16.23 -16.13 -15.71
C TRP A 256 16.44 -16.99 -14.47
N LYS A 257 15.37 -17.60 -13.96
CA LYS A 257 15.41 -18.49 -12.79
C LYS A 257 16.34 -19.69 -13.05
N LYS A 258 16.19 -20.33 -14.21
CA LYS A 258 17.02 -21.47 -14.63
C LYS A 258 18.50 -21.08 -14.79
N PHE A 259 18.78 -19.94 -15.42
CA PHE A 259 20.14 -19.39 -15.54
C PHE A 259 20.79 -19.21 -14.18
N LEU A 260 20.09 -18.59 -13.22
CA LEU A 260 20.63 -18.37 -11.88
C LEU A 260 20.93 -19.69 -11.16
N GLN A 261 20.06 -20.69 -11.29
CA GLN A 261 20.25 -22.00 -10.67
C GLN A 261 21.42 -22.77 -11.30
N GLU A 262 21.55 -22.76 -12.63
CA GLU A 262 22.53 -23.59 -13.35
C GLU A 262 23.90 -22.91 -13.50
N GLN A 263 23.92 -21.62 -13.85
CA GLN A 263 25.15 -20.93 -14.26
C GLN A 263 25.84 -20.19 -13.11
N THR A 264 25.07 -19.69 -12.13
CA THR A 264 25.67 -18.98 -10.99
C THR A 264 26.03 -19.89 -9.82
N GLY A 265 25.65 -21.17 -9.89
CA GLY A 265 25.90 -22.16 -8.84
C GLY A 265 25.14 -21.86 -7.54
N GLY A 266 23.93 -21.29 -7.65
CA GLY A 266 23.09 -21.00 -6.48
C GLY A 266 23.52 -19.78 -5.66
N ARG A 267 24.30 -18.85 -6.24
CA ARG A 267 24.82 -17.69 -5.50
C ARG A 267 23.70 -16.76 -5.04
N ALA A 268 23.91 -16.15 -3.87
CA ALA A 268 23.03 -15.12 -3.34
C ALA A 268 22.98 -13.87 -4.24
N ILE A 269 21.82 -13.24 -4.31
CA ILE A 269 21.53 -12.07 -5.16
C ILE A 269 21.94 -10.78 -4.46
N SER A 270 22.74 -9.97 -5.15
CA SER A 270 23.13 -8.64 -4.69
C SER A 270 22.00 -7.62 -4.93
N LYS A 271 22.04 -6.50 -4.20
CA LYS A 271 21.06 -5.41 -4.41
C LYS A 271 21.15 -4.85 -5.83
N ASP A 272 22.37 -4.77 -6.36
CA ASP A 272 22.65 -4.26 -7.70
C ASP A 272 21.99 -5.14 -8.77
N THR A 273 22.24 -6.45 -8.72
CA THR A 273 21.61 -7.45 -9.61
C THR A 273 20.07 -7.39 -9.52
N TRP A 274 19.51 -7.29 -8.31
CA TRP A 274 18.06 -7.16 -8.12
C TRP A 274 17.52 -5.90 -8.81
N THR A 275 18.14 -4.75 -8.60
CA THR A 275 17.71 -3.47 -9.20
C THR A 275 17.88 -3.48 -10.72
N GLN A 276 19.03 -3.90 -11.24
CA GLN A 276 19.29 -3.99 -12.68
C GLN A 276 18.30 -4.92 -13.40
N PHE A 277 17.90 -6.02 -12.76
CA PHE A 277 16.94 -6.95 -13.37
C PHE A 277 15.58 -6.29 -13.64
N LEU A 278 15.12 -5.38 -12.78
CA LEU A 278 13.90 -4.64 -13.05
C LEU A 278 14.05 -3.74 -14.27
N ASP A 279 15.17 -3.04 -14.42
CA ASP A 279 15.39 -2.17 -15.57
C ASP A 279 15.47 -2.99 -16.88
N PHE A 280 16.13 -4.15 -16.83
CA PHE A 280 16.10 -5.12 -17.93
C PHE A 280 14.69 -5.55 -18.32
N THR A 281 13.80 -5.83 -17.36
CA THR A 281 12.41 -6.21 -17.67
C THR A 281 11.60 -5.10 -18.35
N LYS A 282 12.07 -3.85 -18.32
CA LYS A 282 11.43 -2.72 -19.01
C LYS A 282 11.91 -2.56 -20.44
N GLU A 283 13.14 -2.96 -20.71
CA GLU A 283 13.81 -2.68 -21.98
C GLU A 283 13.81 -3.88 -22.91
N ILE A 284 13.88 -5.10 -22.38
CA ILE A 284 14.08 -6.31 -23.19
C ILE A 284 12.85 -6.68 -24.03
N ASN A 285 13.09 -7.02 -25.29
CA ASN A 285 12.09 -7.65 -26.17
C ASN A 285 11.98 -9.15 -25.86
N SER A 286 10.87 -9.76 -26.27
CA SER A 286 10.59 -11.19 -26.03
C SER A 286 11.65 -12.15 -26.61
N ASP A 287 12.36 -11.74 -27.67
CA ASP A 287 13.39 -12.50 -28.38
C ASP A 287 14.83 -12.11 -27.99
N PHE A 288 15.00 -11.22 -27.02
CA PHE A 288 16.29 -10.69 -26.57
C PHE A 288 17.13 -10.00 -27.67
N SER A 289 16.50 -9.57 -28.78
CA SER A 289 17.21 -9.00 -29.94
C SER A 289 17.77 -7.60 -29.72
N ASN A 290 17.22 -6.84 -28.77
CA ASN A 290 17.51 -5.42 -28.57
C ASN A 290 18.46 -5.11 -27.40
N HIS A 291 19.07 -6.13 -26.79
CA HIS A 291 20.03 -5.94 -25.69
C HIS A 291 21.42 -5.59 -26.23
N ASP A 292 21.97 -4.46 -25.77
CA ASP A 292 23.37 -4.07 -25.93
C ASP A 292 24.09 -4.26 -24.57
N LEU A 293 25.36 -4.65 -24.60
CA LEU A 293 26.05 -5.44 -23.56
C LEU A 293 26.13 -4.83 -22.11
N ASP A 294 25.70 -5.54 -21.04
CA ASP A 294 25.94 -5.29 -19.59
C ASP A 294 25.87 -6.56 -18.67
N VAL A 295 25.89 -6.53 -17.31
CA VAL A 295 25.94 -7.75 -16.39
C VAL A 295 24.89 -8.85 -16.69
N ILE A 296 23.78 -8.48 -17.34
CA ILE A 296 22.73 -9.39 -17.79
C ILE A 296 23.11 -10.12 -19.09
N ASP A 297 24.30 -9.86 -19.63
CA ASP A 297 24.84 -10.42 -20.88
C ASP A 297 25.02 -11.92 -20.82
N ASP A 298 25.63 -12.43 -19.75
CA ASP A 298 25.81 -13.87 -19.59
C ASP A 298 24.44 -14.56 -19.60
N PHE A 299 23.42 -13.91 -19.03
CA PHE A 299 22.05 -14.39 -19.11
C PHE A 299 21.48 -14.29 -20.53
N VAL A 300 21.61 -13.16 -21.22
CA VAL A 300 21.06 -12.98 -22.58
C VAL A 300 21.68 -13.96 -23.57
N ILE A 301 22.99 -14.15 -23.51
CA ILE A 301 23.72 -15.12 -24.33
C ILE A 301 23.20 -16.53 -24.04
N TRP A 302 23.17 -16.91 -22.75
CA TRP A 302 22.68 -18.22 -22.34
C TRP A 302 21.20 -18.44 -22.71
N ALA A 303 20.36 -17.42 -22.57
CA ALA A 303 18.93 -17.49 -22.85
C ALA A 303 18.68 -17.73 -24.34
N LYS A 304 19.41 -17.05 -25.24
CA LYS A 304 19.32 -17.25 -26.69
C LYS A 304 19.66 -18.68 -27.11
N GLU A 305 20.60 -19.34 -26.43
CA GLU A 305 20.96 -20.74 -26.66
C GLU A 305 19.94 -21.73 -26.07
N ASN A 306 19.11 -21.29 -25.13
CA ASN A 306 18.15 -22.11 -24.38
C ASN A 306 16.68 -21.75 -24.67
N LEU A 307 16.42 -20.91 -25.69
CA LEU A 307 15.06 -20.64 -26.15
C LEU A 307 14.41 -21.96 -26.59
N PRO A 308 13.13 -22.20 -26.28
CA PRO A 308 12.39 -23.30 -26.86
C PRO A 308 12.51 -23.19 -28.38
N SER A 309 13.05 -24.22 -29.04
CA SER A 309 13.08 -24.25 -30.50
C SER A 309 11.63 -24.14 -30.96
N ASP A 310 11.30 -23.06 -31.66
CA ASP A 310 10.01 -22.94 -32.33
C ASP A 310 9.85 -24.19 -33.18
N GLY A 311 8.77 -24.94 -32.96
CA GLY A 311 8.56 -26.26 -33.54
C GLY A 311 8.43 -26.18 -35.06
N MET A 312 9.55 -26.03 -35.78
CA MET A 312 9.70 -26.56 -37.12
C MET A 312 9.94 -28.06 -36.99
N ASP A 313 8.87 -28.78 -36.67
CA ASP A 313 8.75 -30.14 -37.17
C ASP A 313 8.62 -30.03 -38.70
N THR A 314 9.77 -30.15 -39.34
CA THR A 314 9.86 -30.69 -40.69
C THR A 314 9.40 -32.14 -40.65
N SER A 315 8.18 -32.42 -41.09
CA SER A 315 7.81 -33.52 -42.01
C SER A 315 6.30 -33.60 -42.19
#